data_AF-A0A2Z6AKA9-F1
#
_entry.id   AF-A0A2Z6AKA9-F1
#
_cell.length_a   1.000
_cell.length_b   1.000
_cell.length_c   1.000
_cell.angle_alpha   90.00
_cell.angle_beta   90.00
_cell.angle_gamma   90.00
#
_symmetry.space_group_name_H-M   'P 1'
#
loop_
_entity.id
_entity.type
_entity.pdbx_description
1 polymer ?
#
loop_
_entity_poly.entity_id
_entity_poly.type
_entity_poly.pdbx_seq_one_letter_code
_entity_poly.pdbx_strand_id
1 'polypeptide(L)'
;MHRIAPDLDWDDHRLLKAANQISWGFRTLFNQHDAVALLRKDDDDRYWRQVLTYGIEHNLQAVLDEYVHYLLDAEGLGAKPPVDRIAGISKAISEALAIRPSQIDIEDPMVDGKKLVINKFQMRGRFAMRLADYKDEEGGAERLSSVRDAFNSPFRPFALATTSVGREGLDFHPYCYRLYHWNLPGNPVDLEQREGRVHRFKGHAIRLNLAHRQVDVVRGRGRDHDDPWQIMFDAARAETGNDSGLIPYWIYEGPVKVECRVPMLPFSREVRRLEWLKRSLTVYRLAFGQPRQEDLLEYLHSLIGTAMAAEDLADLQIRLQP
;
A
#
# COMPACT_ATOMS: atom_id res chain seq x y z
N MET A 1 18.57 8.38 -5.76
CA MET A 1 18.73 9.81 -5.37
C MET A 1 19.15 10.69 -6.54
N HIS A 2 20.24 10.41 -7.28
CA HIS A 2 20.59 11.24 -8.44
C HIS A 2 19.47 11.31 -9.50
N ARG A 3 18.75 10.21 -9.75
CA ARG A 3 17.62 10.14 -10.71
C ARG A 3 16.51 11.18 -10.47
N ILE A 4 16.32 11.61 -9.22
CA ILE A 4 15.29 12.58 -8.81
C ILE A 4 15.86 13.98 -8.55
N ALA A 5 17.16 14.14 -8.74
CA ALA A 5 17.90 15.38 -8.54
C ALA A 5 19.10 15.41 -9.52
N PRO A 6 18.84 15.33 -10.84
CA PRO A 6 19.90 15.20 -11.84
C PRO A 6 20.78 16.45 -11.95
N ASP A 7 20.32 17.58 -11.40
CA ASP A 7 21.05 18.85 -11.37
C ASP A 7 22.16 18.89 -10.29
N LEU A 8 22.25 17.86 -9.43
CA LEU A 8 23.29 17.75 -8.41
C LEU A 8 24.36 16.78 -8.86
N ASP A 9 25.63 17.17 -8.71
CA ASP A 9 26.76 16.29 -8.95
C ASP A 9 26.76 15.09 -7.99
N TRP A 10 27.35 13.98 -8.42
CA TRP A 10 27.41 12.74 -7.64
C TRP A 10 28.13 12.88 -6.29
N ASP A 11 29.08 13.80 -6.20
CA ASP A 11 29.86 14.11 -5.01
C ASP A 11 29.28 15.30 -4.22
N ASP A 12 28.11 15.83 -4.60
CA ASP A 12 27.41 16.84 -3.82
C ASP A 12 27.17 16.33 -2.39
N HIS A 13 27.66 17.10 -1.41
CA HIS A 13 27.63 16.73 0.00
C HIS A 13 26.21 16.46 0.54
N ARG A 14 25.17 17.05 -0.06
CA ARG A 14 23.76 16.89 0.33
C ARG A 14 23.23 15.57 -0.20
N LEU A 15 23.59 15.20 -1.42
CA LEU A 15 23.27 13.89 -2.00
C LEU A 15 23.93 12.77 -1.21
N LEU A 16 25.22 12.92 -0.87
CA LEU A 16 25.96 11.97 -0.04
C LEU A 16 25.37 11.87 1.38
N LYS A 17 24.96 13.00 1.99
CA LYS A 17 24.28 13.00 3.30
C LYS A 17 22.96 12.22 3.24
N ALA A 18 22.14 12.45 2.22
CA ALA A 18 20.89 11.75 2.01
C ALA A 18 21.09 10.24 1.82
N ALA A 19 22.08 9.85 1.01
CA ALA A 19 22.45 8.45 0.81
C ALA A 19 22.95 7.77 2.09
N ASN A 20 23.76 8.48 2.89
CA ASN A 20 24.23 8.00 4.18
C ASN A 20 23.06 7.78 5.16
N GLN A 21 22.11 8.71 5.22
CA GLN A 21 20.92 8.59 6.07
C GLN A 21 20.11 7.32 5.75
N ILE A 22 19.84 7.07 4.46
CA ILE A 22 19.16 5.85 3.99
C ILE A 22 19.97 4.60 4.36
N SER A 23 21.29 4.65 4.17
CA SER A 23 22.20 3.54 4.48
C SER A 23 22.19 3.19 5.98
N TRP A 24 22.08 4.18 6.87
CA TRP A 24 21.91 3.95 8.31
C TRP A 24 20.56 3.29 8.65
N GLY A 25 19.50 3.65 7.93
CA GLY A 25 18.20 2.96 8.02
C GLY A 25 18.33 1.47 7.68
N PHE A 26 18.93 1.15 6.53
CA PHE A 26 19.15 -0.25 6.12
C PHE A 26 20.09 -1.00 7.06
N ARG A 27 21.16 -0.37 7.53
CA ARG A 27 22.05 -0.97 8.53
C ARG A 27 21.27 -1.33 9.79
N THR A 28 20.33 -0.48 10.22
CA THR A 28 19.49 -0.76 11.38
C THR A 28 18.56 -1.96 11.10
N LEU A 29 17.93 -2.02 9.93
CA LEU A 29 17.09 -3.13 9.49
C LEU A 29 17.87 -4.46 9.45
N PHE A 30 19.02 -4.50 8.76
CA PHE A 30 19.81 -5.71 8.61
C PHE A 30 20.50 -6.15 9.90
N ASN A 31 20.67 -5.28 10.90
CA ASN A 31 21.18 -5.67 12.22
C ASN A 31 20.09 -6.14 13.19
N GLN A 32 18.83 -6.22 12.76
CA GLN A 32 17.80 -6.85 13.56
C GLN A 32 18.05 -8.36 13.67
N HIS A 33 17.75 -8.95 14.83
CA HIS A 33 17.98 -10.37 15.11
C HIS A 33 17.38 -11.29 14.05
N ASP A 34 16.18 -10.98 13.57
CA ASP A 34 15.49 -11.80 12.55
C ASP A 34 16.17 -11.70 11.18
N ALA A 35 16.71 -10.52 10.81
CA ALA A 35 17.45 -10.34 9.57
C ALA A 35 18.80 -11.05 9.63
N VAL A 36 19.52 -10.93 10.76
CA VAL A 36 20.78 -11.66 10.98
C VAL A 36 20.55 -13.16 10.93
N ALA A 37 19.52 -13.67 11.60
CA ALA A 37 19.20 -15.10 11.59
C ALA A 37 18.80 -15.61 10.19
N LEU A 38 18.17 -14.77 9.36
CA LEU A 38 17.79 -15.12 7.99
C LEU A 38 19.00 -15.16 7.04
N LEU A 39 19.92 -14.20 7.18
CA LEU A 39 21.02 -13.98 6.25
C LEU A 39 22.28 -14.74 6.62
N ARG A 40 22.54 -14.92 7.91
CA ARG A 40 23.65 -15.74 8.41
C ARG A 40 23.29 -17.21 8.22
N LYS A 41 23.52 -17.71 7.00
CA LYS A 41 23.65 -19.14 6.71
C LYS A 41 25.00 -19.62 7.29
N ASP A 42 25.17 -20.93 7.51
CA ASP A 42 26.41 -21.55 8.03
C ASP A 42 27.59 -21.41 7.04
N ASP A 43 27.96 -20.17 6.74
CA ASP A 43 28.95 -19.75 5.77
C ASP A 43 29.93 -18.80 6.47
N ASP A 44 31.22 -19.02 6.24
CA ASP A 44 32.33 -18.29 6.87
C ASP A 44 32.53 -16.88 6.29
N ASP A 45 31.73 -16.46 5.29
CA ASP A 45 31.84 -15.12 4.72
C ASP A 45 31.41 -14.00 5.71
N ARG A 46 31.93 -12.79 5.47
CA ARG A 46 31.64 -11.63 6.29
C ARG A 46 30.18 -11.20 6.11
N TYR A 47 29.44 -11.06 7.21
CA TYR A 47 28.01 -10.70 7.21
C TYR A 47 27.63 -9.53 6.28
N TRP A 48 28.44 -8.46 6.22
CA TRP A 48 28.14 -7.31 5.36
C TRP A 48 28.13 -7.66 3.86
N ARG A 49 28.93 -8.64 3.42
CA ARG A 49 28.90 -9.13 2.04
C ARG A 49 27.62 -9.91 1.77
N GLN A 50 27.21 -10.77 2.70
CA GLN A 50 25.93 -11.49 2.60
C GLN A 50 24.75 -10.54 2.46
N VAL A 51 24.73 -9.42 3.21
CA VAL A 51 23.72 -8.36 3.07
C VAL A 51 23.73 -7.74 1.67
N LEU A 52 24.91 -7.43 1.13
CA LEU A 52 25.03 -6.86 -0.23
C LEU A 52 24.60 -7.87 -1.30
N THR A 53 25.06 -9.11 -1.22
CA THR A 53 24.66 -10.19 -2.13
C THR A 53 23.15 -10.40 -2.11
N TYR A 54 22.55 -10.49 -0.92
CA TYR A 54 21.09 -10.60 -0.76
C TYR A 54 20.36 -9.41 -1.41
N GLY A 55 20.86 -8.19 -1.20
CA GLY A 55 20.29 -6.98 -1.82
C GLY A 55 20.34 -7.02 -3.35
N ILE A 56 21.41 -7.55 -3.93
CA ILE A 56 21.56 -7.72 -5.38
C ILE A 56 20.63 -8.83 -5.90
N GLU A 57 20.69 -10.02 -5.31
CA GLU A 57 19.91 -11.20 -5.73
C GLU A 57 18.39 -10.96 -5.66
N HIS A 58 17.94 -10.13 -4.72
CA HIS A 58 16.53 -9.79 -4.51
C HIS A 58 16.16 -8.38 -4.98
N ASN A 59 16.97 -7.78 -5.88
CA ASN A 59 16.65 -6.54 -6.59
C ASN A 59 16.28 -5.35 -5.69
N LEU A 60 17.01 -5.13 -4.59
CA LEU A 60 16.78 -3.99 -3.70
C LEU A 60 16.82 -2.65 -4.44
N GLN A 61 17.64 -2.53 -5.49
CA GLN A 61 17.68 -1.35 -6.36
C GLN A 61 16.31 -1.08 -7.00
N ALA A 62 15.65 -2.09 -7.55
CA ALA A 62 14.34 -1.93 -8.18
C ALA A 62 13.26 -1.51 -7.17
N VAL A 63 13.30 -2.07 -5.95
CA VAL A 63 12.43 -1.67 -4.84
C VAL A 63 12.64 -0.19 -4.48
N LEU A 64 13.89 0.26 -4.40
CA LEU A 64 14.22 1.65 -4.10
C LEU A 64 13.83 2.59 -5.24
N ASP A 65 14.05 2.20 -6.50
CA ASP A 65 13.65 2.99 -7.66
C ASP A 65 12.15 3.23 -7.70
N GLU A 66 11.37 2.17 -7.45
CA GLU A 66 9.91 2.26 -7.34
C GLU A 66 9.47 3.13 -6.17
N TYR A 67 10.07 2.96 -4.99
CA TYR A 67 9.68 3.71 -3.81
C TYR A 67 10.04 5.19 -3.90
N VAL A 68 11.22 5.50 -4.44
CA VAL A 68 11.65 6.88 -4.70
C VAL A 68 10.74 7.57 -5.71
N HIS A 69 10.36 6.89 -6.81
CA HIS A 69 9.39 7.42 -7.76
C HIS A 69 8.06 7.72 -7.09
N TYR A 70 7.54 6.78 -6.31
CA TYR A 70 6.27 6.96 -5.59
C TYR A 70 6.33 8.13 -4.58
N LEU A 71 7.40 8.22 -3.79
CA LEU A 71 7.55 9.25 -2.76
C LEU A 71 7.60 10.67 -3.33
N LEU A 72 8.08 10.86 -4.56
CA LEU A 72 8.08 12.19 -5.19
C LEU A 72 6.68 12.79 -5.27
N ASP A 73 5.70 11.98 -5.68
CA ASP A 73 4.30 12.39 -5.78
C ASP A 73 3.65 12.41 -4.39
N ALA A 74 3.85 11.36 -3.59
CA ALA A 74 3.20 11.19 -2.29
C ALA A 74 3.56 12.30 -1.28
N GLU A 75 4.81 12.76 -1.30
CA GLU A 75 5.31 13.83 -0.43
C GLU A 75 5.18 15.23 -1.05
N GLY A 76 4.58 15.34 -2.25
CA GLY A 76 4.42 16.61 -2.97
C GLY A 76 5.76 17.28 -3.29
N LEU A 77 6.78 16.48 -3.62
CA LEU A 77 8.16 16.95 -3.82
C LEU A 77 8.49 17.23 -5.29
N GLY A 78 7.66 16.79 -6.25
CA GLY A 78 7.95 16.91 -7.69
C GLY A 78 8.30 18.33 -8.16
N ALA A 79 7.62 19.36 -7.63
CA ALA A 79 7.86 20.77 -7.97
C ALA A 79 8.91 21.47 -7.10
N LYS A 80 9.49 20.78 -6.10
CA LYS A 80 10.45 21.36 -5.17
C LYS A 80 11.89 21.32 -5.72
N PRO A 81 12.78 22.20 -5.24
CA PRO A 81 14.20 22.16 -5.61
C PRO A 81 14.84 20.78 -5.38
N PRO A 82 15.87 20.40 -6.15
CA PRO A 82 16.57 19.11 -6.02
C PRO A 82 16.99 18.77 -4.58
N VAL A 83 17.45 19.77 -3.83
CA VAL A 83 17.92 19.63 -2.44
C VAL A 83 16.77 19.23 -1.50
N ASP A 84 15.59 19.81 -1.68
CA ASP A 84 14.41 19.51 -0.86
C ASP A 84 13.83 18.14 -1.23
N ARG A 85 13.88 17.76 -2.52
CA ARG A 85 13.49 16.42 -3.00
C ARG A 85 14.32 15.34 -2.31
N ILE A 86 15.66 15.45 -2.32
CA ILE A 86 16.52 14.45 -1.70
C ILE A 86 16.39 14.41 -0.18
N ALA A 87 16.19 15.56 0.46
CA ALA A 87 16.04 15.64 1.92
C ALA A 87 14.71 15.00 2.37
N GLY A 88 13.60 15.31 1.68
CA GLY A 88 12.29 14.71 1.96
C GLY A 88 12.29 13.20 1.76
N ILE A 89 12.83 12.73 0.63
CA ILE A 89 12.84 11.29 0.30
C ILE A 89 13.75 10.50 1.22
N SER A 90 14.95 10.99 1.52
CA SER A 90 15.83 10.29 2.47
C SER A 90 15.23 10.24 3.88
N LYS A 91 14.55 11.30 4.32
CA LYS A 91 13.80 11.31 5.58
C LYS A 91 12.70 10.24 5.57
N ALA A 92 11.80 10.26 4.59
CA ALA A 92 10.69 9.30 4.50
C ALA A 92 11.16 7.84 4.47
N ILE A 93 12.17 7.51 3.66
CA ILE A 93 12.75 6.16 3.60
C ILE A 93 13.36 5.76 4.95
N SER A 94 14.08 6.67 5.61
CA SER A 94 14.72 6.38 6.88
C SER A 94 13.72 6.17 8.01
N GLU A 95 12.65 6.97 8.05
CA GLU A 95 11.57 6.85 9.03
C GLU A 95 10.80 5.53 8.86
N ALA A 96 10.50 5.13 7.61
CA ALA A 96 9.89 3.84 7.31
C ALA A 96 10.76 2.66 7.78
N LEU A 97 12.08 2.73 7.57
CA LEU A 97 13.03 1.69 8.00
C LEU A 97 13.30 1.69 9.51
N ALA A 98 13.08 2.81 10.19
CA ALA A 98 13.36 2.97 11.62
C ALA A 98 12.28 2.38 12.53
N ILE A 99 11.10 2.03 11.99
CA ILE A 99 10.00 1.52 12.77
C ILE A 99 10.40 0.26 13.55
N ARG A 100 10.04 0.21 14.83
CA ARG A 100 10.26 -0.97 15.68
C ARG A 100 8.95 -1.45 16.27
N PRO A 101 8.69 -2.77 16.31
CA PRO A 101 7.55 -3.27 17.05
C PRO A 101 7.67 -2.90 18.53
N SER A 102 6.55 -2.50 19.13
CA SER A 102 6.46 -2.21 20.57
C SER A 102 6.53 -3.50 21.38
N GLN A 103 6.83 -3.38 22.68
CA GLN A 103 6.58 -4.48 23.61
C GLN A 103 5.08 -4.73 23.72
N ILE A 104 4.72 -5.99 23.94
CA ILE A 104 3.35 -6.45 24.10
C ILE A 104 3.20 -6.86 25.57
N ASP A 105 2.27 -6.21 26.26
CA ASP A 105 1.85 -6.62 27.59
C ASP A 105 0.96 -7.87 27.48
N ILE A 106 1.36 -8.96 28.14
CA ILE A 106 0.60 -10.19 28.21
C ILE A 106 0.00 -10.33 29.61
N GLU A 107 -1.29 -10.66 29.64
CA GLU A 107 -1.97 -11.14 30.84
C GLU A 107 -1.98 -12.67 30.82
N ASP A 108 -1.47 -13.28 31.89
CA ASP A 108 -1.36 -14.72 32.08
C ASP A 108 -2.25 -15.15 33.25
N PRO A 109 -3.53 -15.47 32.98
CA PRO A 109 -4.48 -15.85 34.01
C PRO A 109 -4.18 -17.27 34.51
N MET A 110 -3.81 -17.37 35.78
CA MET A 110 -3.48 -18.60 36.49
C MET A 110 -4.47 -18.85 37.62
N VAL A 111 -4.73 -20.12 37.94
CA VAL A 111 -5.55 -20.50 39.09
C VAL A 111 -4.63 -20.90 40.25
N ASP A 112 -4.73 -20.18 41.36
CA ASP A 112 -4.06 -20.49 42.62
C ASP A 112 -5.10 -20.88 43.68
N GLY A 113 -5.25 -22.20 43.88
CA GLY A 113 -6.30 -22.77 44.72
C GLY A 113 -7.71 -22.41 44.24
N LYS A 114 -8.40 -21.53 44.98
CA LYS A 114 -9.74 -21.00 44.63
C LYS A 114 -9.71 -19.56 44.09
N LYS A 115 -8.52 -18.99 43.86
CA LYS A 115 -8.36 -17.62 43.38
C LYS A 115 -7.87 -17.62 41.94
N LEU A 116 -8.43 -16.70 41.14
CA LEU A 116 -7.86 -16.34 39.84
C LEU A 116 -6.79 -15.27 40.06
N VAL A 117 -5.57 -15.54 39.64
CA VAL A 117 -4.44 -14.61 39.68
C VAL A 117 -4.06 -14.27 38.25
N ILE A 118 -4.02 -12.97 37.92
CA ILE A 118 -3.61 -12.52 36.58
C ILE A 118 -2.19 -12.00 36.70
N ASN A 119 -1.23 -12.80 36.24
CA ASN A 119 0.15 -12.35 36.13
C ASN A 119 0.30 -11.45 34.90
N LYS A 120 1.27 -10.53 34.94
CA LYS A 120 1.58 -9.66 33.81
C LYS A 120 3.06 -9.75 33.50
N PHE A 121 3.38 -9.93 32.22
CA PHE A 121 4.75 -9.85 31.74
C PHE A 121 4.78 -9.23 30.35
N GLN A 122 5.95 -8.74 29.96
CA GLN A 122 6.15 -8.11 28.66
C GLN A 122 6.90 -9.04 27.72
N MET A 123 6.41 -9.16 26.50
CA MET A 123 7.15 -9.81 25.41
C MET A 123 7.49 -8.79 24.34
N ARG A 124 8.60 -9.03 23.62
CA ARG A 124 8.95 -8.21 22.46
C ARG A 124 8.13 -8.66 21.25
N GLY A 125 7.35 -7.74 20.66
CA GLY A 125 6.82 -7.95 19.31
C GLY A 125 7.96 -8.05 18.30
N ARG A 126 7.89 -9.02 17.38
CA ARG A 126 8.85 -9.14 16.26
C ARG A 126 8.25 -8.74 14.93
N PHE A 127 7.09 -9.32 14.61
CA PHE A 127 6.40 -9.12 13.33
C PHE A 127 5.08 -8.37 13.46
N ALA A 128 4.54 -8.28 14.67
CA ALA A 128 3.27 -7.62 14.95
C ALA A 128 3.51 -6.35 15.76
N MET A 129 2.83 -5.28 15.39
CA MET A 129 2.76 -4.04 16.13
C MET A 129 1.31 -3.56 16.18
N ARG A 130 0.93 -2.92 17.28
CA ARG A 130 -0.40 -2.34 17.42
C ARG A 130 -0.47 -1.06 16.58
N LEU A 131 -1.56 -0.86 15.86
CA LEU A 131 -1.78 0.34 15.04
C LEU A 131 -2.03 1.58 15.90
N ALA A 132 -2.91 1.48 16.89
CA ALA A 132 -3.25 2.55 17.82
C ALA A 132 -3.12 2.05 19.26
N ASP A 133 -2.47 2.82 20.12
CA ASP A 133 -2.52 2.61 21.57
C ASP A 133 -3.73 3.35 22.14
N TYR A 134 -4.45 2.70 23.07
CA TYR A 134 -5.62 3.27 23.75
C TYR A 134 -5.27 4.37 24.77
N LYS A 135 -3.99 4.76 24.87
CA LYS A 135 -3.54 5.78 25.81
C LYS A 135 -3.37 7.10 25.05
N ASP A 136 -4.25 8.05 25.36
CA ASP A 136 -4.16 9.47 24.98
C ASP A 136 -2.94 10.13 25.66
N GLU A 137 -1.74 9.70 25.31
CA GLU A 137 -0.51 10.43 25.58
C GLU A 137 -0.03 11.06 24.26
N GLU A 138 0.63 12.23 24.33
CA GLU A 138 1.11 13.00 23.18
C GLU A 138 1.91 12.16 22.15
N GLY A 139 2.51 11.03 22.56
CA GLY A 139 3.23 10.10 21.67
C GLY A 139 2.36 9.10 20.88
N GLY A 140 1.08 8.93 21.19
CA GLY A 140 0.20 7.96 20.54
C GLY A 140 -0.12 8.30 19.08
N ALA A 141 -0.34 9.60 18.79
CA ALA A 141 -0.61 10.08 17.44
C ALA A 141 0.62 9.99 16.53
N GLU A 142 1.79 10.35 17.05
CA GLU A 142 3.06 10.22 16.31
C GLU A 142 3.35 8.75 15.97
N ARG A 143 3.15 7.85 16.94
CA ARG A 143 3.33 6.41 16.73
C ARG A 143 2.39 5.87 15.66
N LEU A 144 1.12 6.26 15.68
CA LEU A 144 0.13 5.89 14.66
C LEU A 144 0.59 6.34 13.27
N SER A 145 1.08 7.57 13.11
CA SER A 145 1.63 8.05 11.84
C SER A 145 2.81 7.18 11.42
N SER A 146 3.79 6.93 12.30
CA SER A 146 4.95 6.13 11.93
C SER A 146 4.59 4.68 11.55
N VAL A 147 3.60 4.04 12.20
CA VAL A 147 3.10 2.71 11.77
C VAL A 147 2.51 2.80 10.37
N ARG A 148 1.69 3.83 10.12
CA ARG A 148 1.04 4.03 8.83
C ARG A 148 2.07 4.25 7.72
N ASP A 149 3.06 5.11 7.96
CA ASP A 149 4.08 5.46 6.98
C ASP A 149 4.99 4.24 6.67
N ALA A 150 5.32 3.45 7.69
CA ALA A 150 6.03 2.19 7.50
C ALA A 150 5.19 1.14 6.74
N PHE A 151 3.90 0.99 7.05
CA PHE A 151 3.01 0.09 6.31
C PHE A 151 2.92 0.53 4.83
N ASN A 152 2.79 1.84 4.57
CA ASN A 152 2.76 2.43 3.22
C ASN A 152 4.10 2.37 2.45
N SER A 153 5.14 1.78 3.04
CA SER A 153 6.45 1.58 2.42
C SER A 153 6.56 0.16 1.81
N PRO A 154 7.58 -0.14 0.98
CA PRO A 154 7.85 -1.51 0.55
C PRO A 154 8.50 -2.38 1.66
N PHE A 155 8.62 -1.86 2.89
CA PHE A 155 9.22 -2.55 4.02
C PHE A 155 8.16 -3.00 5.02
N ARG A 156 8.58 -3.74 6.07
CA ARG A 156 7.64 -4.25 7.08
C ARG A 156 7.01 -3.11 7.88
N PRO A 157 5.73 -3.22 8.29
CA PRO A 157 4.84 -4.39 8.15
C PRO A 157 4.18 -4.50 6.77
N PHE A 158 3.76 -5.71 6.37
CA PHE A 158 3.14 -5.96 5.04
C PHE A 158 1.64 -6.22 5.08
N ALA A 159 1.07 -6.42 6.27
CA ALA A 159 -0.34 -6.70 6.47
C ALA A 159 -0.87 -5.81 7.57
N LEU A 160 -2.06 -5.26 7.36
CA LEU A 160 -2.79 -4.51 8.35
C LEU A 160 -4.15 -5.14 8.60
N ALA A 161 -4.38 -5.47 9.85
CA ALA A 161 -5.70 -5.79 10.36
C ALA A 161 -6.24 -4.56 11.11
N THR A 162 -7.40 -4.06 10.70
CA THR A 162 -8.05 -2.92 11.35
C THR A 162 -9.54 -3.15 11.50
N THR A 163 -10.15 -2.52 12.50
CA THR A 163 -11.58 -2.55 12.78
C THR A 163 -12.25 -1.25 12.31
N SER A 164 -13.46 -0.96 12.79
CA SER A 164 -14.12 0.33 12.54
C SER A 164 -13.33 1.55 13.00
N VAL A 165 -12.35 1.37 13.90
CA VAL A 165 -11.44 2.43 14.37
C VAL A 165 -10.56 2.95 13.23
N GLY A 166 -10.30 2.15 12.19
CA GLY A 166 -9.58 2.60 11.00
C GLY A 166 -10.43 3.23 9.90
N ARG A 167 -11.70 3.59 10.18
CA ARG A 167 -12.65 4.05 9.15
C ARG A 167 -12.37 5.45 8.60
N GLU A 168 -11.77 6.35 9.36
CA GLU A 168 -11.55 7.74 8.93
C GLU A 168 -10.05 8.06 8.87
N GLY A 169 -9.62 8.84 7.86
CA GLY A 169 -8.27 9.39 7.77
C GLY A 169 -7.12 8.40 7.47
N LEU A 170 -7.42 7.12 7.28
CA LEU A 170 -6.42 6.10 6.91
C LEU A 170 -6.49 5.79 5.41
N ASP A 171 -5.71 6.55 4.66
CA ASP A 171 -5.38 6.23 3.27
C ASP A 171 -4.43 5.02 3.23
N PHE A 172 -4.95 3.90 2.73
CA PHE A 172 -4.21 2.66 2.54
C PHE A 172 -4.45 2.13 1.12
N HIS A 173 -3.52 1.91 0.19
CA HIS A 173 -2.10 1.62 0.35
C HIS A 173 -1.43 1.60 -1.04
N PRO A 174 -0.28 2.26 -1.23
CA PRO A 174 0.46 2.23 -2.50
C PRO A 174 0.99 0.84 -2.84
N TYR A 175 1.21 -0.02 -1.85
CA TYR A 175 1.70 -1.40 -2.01
C TYR A 175 0.64 -2.48 -1.73
N CYS A 176 -0.64 -2.13 -1.61
CA CYS A 176 -1.71 -3.13 -1.54
C CYS A 176 -2.42 -3.26 -2.88
N TYR A 177 -2.82 -4.49 -3.18
CA TYR A 177 -3.83 -4.80 -4.20
C TYR A 177 -4.75 -5.94 -3.75
N ARG A 178 -4.68 -6.35 -2.47
CA ARG A 178 -5.54 -7.38 -1.88
C ARG A 178 -6.19 -6.86 -0.62
N LEU A 179 -7.50 -6.99 -0.53
CA LEU A 179 -8.30 -6.58 0.61
C LEU A 179 -9.14 -7.75 1.10
N TYR A 180 -9.18 -7.97 2.41
CA TYR A 180 -10.00 -9.02 3.02
C TYR A 180 -11.12 -8.40 3.84
N HIS A 181 -12.37 -8.68 3.47
CA HIS A 181 -13.53 -8.36 4.29
C HIS A 181 -13.81 -9.50 5.26
N TRP A 182 -13.26 -9.40 6.48
CA TRP A 182 -13.56 -10.37 7.52
C TRP A 182 -15.03 -10.30 7.96
N ASN A 183 -15.61 -9.09 7.95
CA ASN A 183 -17.03 -8.85 8.17
C ASN A 183 -17.60 -7.97 7.05
N LEU A 184 -18.77 -8.34 6.53
CA LEU A 184 -19.47 -7.56 5.50
C LEU A 184 -20.07 -6.27 6.11
N PRO A 185 -19.96 -5.13 5.41
CA PRO A 185 -20.59 -3.90 5.84
C PRO A 185 -22.13 -3.97 5.83
N GLY A 186 -22.75 -2.99 6.51
CA GLY A 186 -24.21 -2.82 6.57
C GLY A 186 -24.83 -2.45 5.23
N ASN A 187 -24.13 -1.63 4.46
CA ASN A 187 -24.64 -0.97 3.27
C ASN A 187 -23.58 -1.01 2.14
N PRO A 188 -23.98 -0.80 0.87
CA PRO A 188 -23.05 -0.82 -0.27
C PRO A 188 -22.05 0.35 -0.27
N VAL A 189 -22.39 1.50 0.31
CA VAL A 189 -21.50 2.68 0.35
C VAL A 189 -20.27 2.41 1.22
N ASP A 190 -20.47 1.81 2.39
CA ASP A 190 -19.41 1.34 3.29
C ASP A 190 -18.53 0.30 2.60
N LEU A 191 -19.09 -0.53 1.69
CA LEU A 191 -18.31 -1.49 0.92
C LEU A 191 -17.41 -0.75 -0.08
N GLU A 192 -17.98 0.19 -0.85
CA GLU A 192 -17.24 1.01 -1.80
C GLU A 192 -16.12 1.80 -1.14
N GLN A 193 -16.40 2.45 -0.01
CA GLN A 193 -15.40 3.22 0.73
C GLN A 193 -14.27 2.35 1.29
N ARG A 194 -14.57 1.08 1.65
CA ARG A 194 -13.54 0.13 2.11
C ARG A 194 -12.66 -0.32 0.94
N GLU A 195 -13.27 -0.70 -0.18
CA GLU A 195 -12.55 -1.14 -1.39
C GLU A 195 -11.74 0.01 -2.02
N GLY A 196 -12.31 1.21 -2.04
CA GLY A 196 -11.70 2.44 -2.55
C GLY A 196 -10.45 2.90 -1.79
N ARG A 197 -10.13 2.26 -0.65
CA ARG A 197 -8.84 2.46 0.00
C ARG A 197 -7.72 2.05 -0.93
N VAL A 198 -7.82 0.86 -1.51
CA VAL A 198 -6.77 0.24 -2.33
C VAL A 198 -6.76 0.80 -3.76
N HIS A 199 -7.91 1.30 -4.25
CA HIS A 199 -8.03 1.88 -5.58
C HIS A 199 -7.53 3.34 -5.61
N ARG A 200 -6.26 3.54 -5.99
CA ARG A 200 -5.59 4.85 -5.93
C ARG A 200 -4.76 5.15 -7.16
N PHE A 201 -4.49 6.44 -7.38
CA PHE A 201 -3.50 6.93 -8.34
C PHE A 201 -2.17 6.20 -8.16
N LYS A 202 -1.64 5.64 -9.26
CA LYS A 202 -0.43 4.81 -9.31
C LYS A 202 -0.41 3.68 -8.26
N GLY A 203 -1.57 3.11 -7.91
CA GLY A 203 -1.68 2.01 -6.96
C GLY A 203 -0.85 0.77 -7.37
N HIS A 204 -0.64 -0.17 -6.45
CA HIS A 204 0.28 -1.30 -6.68
C HIS A 204 -0.09 -2.13 -7.92
N ALA A 205 -1.37 -2.45 -8.12
CA ALA A 205 -1.82 -3.21 -9.30
C ALA A 205 -1.49 -2.49 -10.61
N ILE A 206 -1.63 -1.16 -10.64
CA ILE A 206 -1.29 -0.33 -11.79
C ILE A 206 0.21 -0.38 -12.05
N ARG A 207 1.05 -0.18 -11.02
CA ARG A 207 2.51 -0.24 -11.15
C ARG A 207 3.01 -1.62 -11.60
N LEU A 208 2.41 -2.69 -11.09
CA LEU A 208 2.70 -4.06 -11.53
C LEU A 208 2.32 -4.30 -13.00
N ASN A 209 1.13 -3.83 -13.42
CA ASN A 209 0.69 -3.93 -14.81
C ASN A 209 1.54 -3.05 -15.75
N LEU A 210 1.94 -1.86 -15.27
CA LEU A 210 2.84 -0.96 -15.99
C LEU A 210 4.18 -1.65 -16.24
N ALA A 211 4.83 -2.16 -15.20
CA ALA A 211 6.06 -2.91 -15.33
C ALA A 211 5.88 -4.12 -16.28
N HIS A 212 4.79 -4.87 -16.15
CA HIS A 212 4.52 -6.02 -17.01
C HIS A 212 4.45 -5.64 -18.51
N ARG A 213 3.83 -4.52 -18.86
CA ARG A 213 3.61 -4.12 -20.27
C ARG A 213 4.72 -3.23 -20.84
N GLN A 214 5.37 -2.43 -20.01
CA GLN A 214 6.30 -1.37 -20.42
C GLN A 214 7.76 -1.68 -20.07
N VAL A 215 8.08 -2.82 -19.44
CA VAL A 215 9.48 -3.15 -19.09
C VAL A 215 10.44 -3.05 -20.29
N ASP A 216 9.97 -3.35 -21.49
CA ASP A 216 10.82 -3.33 -22.69
C ASP A 216 11.33 -1.92 -23.04
N VAL A 217 10.63 -0.85 -22.64
CA VAL A 217 11.09 0.54 -22.91
C VAL A 217 12.31 0.93 -22.06
N VAL A 218 12.51 0.26 -20.91
CA VAL A 218 13.64 0.49 -20.00
C VAL A 218 14.67 -0.65 -20.02
N ARG A 219 14.35 -1.80 -20.65
CA ARG A 219 15.25 -2.95 -20.72
C ARG A 219 16.53 -2.57 -21.48
N GLY A 220 17.68 -2.89 -20.90
CA GLY A 220 18.99 -2.57 -21.47
C GLY A 220 19.48 -1.14 -21.23
N ARG A 221 18.65 -0.26 -20.64
CA ARG A 221 19.00 1.12 -20.28
C ARG A 221 19.61 1.27 -18.89
N GLY A 222 20.18 0.20 -18.33
CA GLY A 222 20.62 0.17 -16.92
C GLY A 222 21.73 1.16 -16.54
N ARG A 223 22.34 1.85 -17.51
CA ARG A 223 23.34 2.91 -17.28
C ARG A 223 22.73 4.31 -17.31
N ASP A 224 21.49 4.46 -17.75
CA ASP A 224 20.82 5.75 -17.79
C ASP A 224 20.43 6.15 -16.36
N HIS A 225 20.70 7.42 -16.04
CA HIS A 225 20.40 8.01 -14.72
C HIS A 225 19.00 8.63 -14.67
N ASP A 226 18.15 8.28 -15.63
CA ASP A 226 16.76 8.69 -15.66
C ASP A 226 15.92 7.82 -14.73
N ASP A 227 14.74 8.32 -14.38
CA ASP A 227 13.74 7.58 -13.63
C ASP A 227 13.05 6.53 -14.54
N PRO A 228 13.29 5.22 -14.33
CA PRO A 228 12.71 4.18 -15.18
C PRO A 228 11.19 4.13 -15.07
N TRP A 229 10.61 4.50 -13.92
CA TRP A 229 9.17 4.51 -13.74
C TRP A 229 8.52 5.64 -14.52
N GLN A 230 9.13 6.83 -14.51
CA GLN A 230 8.67 7.94 -15.32
C GLN A 230 8.67 7.59 -16.82
N ILE A 231 9.74 6.96 -17.31
CA ILE A 231 9.83 6.50 -18.71
C ILE A 231 8.70 5.51 -19.05
N MET A 232 8.43 4.54 -18.19
CA MET A 232 7.34 3.58 -18.40
C MET A 232 5.96 4.26 -18.37
N PHE A 233 5.73 5.19 -17.46
CA PHE A 233 4.47 5.96 -17.38
C PHE A 233 4.25 6.81 -18.63
N ASP A 234 5.29 7.49 -19.12
CA ASP A 234 5.22 8.31 -20.32
C ASP A 234 4.97 7.46 -21.58
N ALA A 235 5.61 6.29 -21.68
CA ALA A 235 5.37 5.33 -22.75
C ALA A 235 3.92 4.81 -22.75
N ALA A 236 3.40 4.42 -21.58
CA ALA A 236 2.01 3.97 -21.46
C ALA A 236 1.00 5.07 -21.76
N ARG A 237 1.29 6.33 -21.39
CA ARG A 237 0.44 7.48 -21.76
C ARG A 237 0.43 7.68 -23.27
N ALA A 238 1.60 7.64 -23.91
CA ALA A 238 1.73 7.80 -25.37
C ALA A 238 1.00 6.69 -26.15
N GLU A 239 0.98 5.45 -25.65
CA GLU A 239 0.26 4.32 -26.27
C GLU A 239 -1.24 4.55 -26.35
N THR A 240 -1.84 5.17 -25.32
CA THR A 240 -3.30 5.23 -25.18
C THR A 240 -4.00 6.27 -26.05
N GLY A 241 -3.28 7.30 -26.51
CA GLY A 241 -3.84 8.37 -27.35
C GLY A 241 -5.00 9.17 -26.74
N ASN A 242 -5.33 8.95 -25.47
CA ASN A 242 -6.42 9.58 -24.73
C ASN A 242 -5.84 10.47 -23.62
N ASP A 243 -6.27 11.73 -23.56
CA ASP A 243 -5.79 12.71 -22.58
C ASP A 243 -6.70 12.85 -21.35
N SER A 244 -7.51 11.83 -21.06
CA SER A 244 -8.39 11.81 -19.87
C SER A 244 -7.66 11.90 -18.53
N GLY A 245 -6.34 11.68 -18.51
CA GLY A 245 -5.55 11.61 -17.28
C GLY A 245 -5.82 10.36 -16.41
N LEU A 246 -6.74 9.49 -16.84
CA LEU A 246 -7.08 8.26 -16.13
C LEU A 246 -6.13 7.11 -16.46
N ILE A 247 -5.68 7.01 -17.71
CA ILE A 247 -4.75 5.97 -18.15
C ILE A 247 -3.37 6.61 -18.32
N PRO A 248 -2.28 6.00 -17.79
CA PRO A 248 -2.22 4.74 -17.05
C PRO A 248 -2.41 4.89 -15.52
N TYR A 249 -2.69 6.09 -15.02
CA TYR A 249 -2.49 6.37 -13.60
C TYR A 249 -3.55 5.84 -12.64
N TRP A 250 -4.80 5.74 -13.08
CA TRP A 250 -5.94 5.21 -12.32
C TRP A 250 -6.42 3.87 -12.86
N ILE A 251 -6.27 3.68 -14.17
CA ILE A 251 -6.68 2.46 -14.87
C ILE A 251 -5.54 2.06 -15.79
N TYR A 252 -5.00 0.87 -15.60
CA TYR A 252 -4.06 0.26 -16.53
C TYR A 252 -4.19 -1.27 -16.48
N GLU A 253 -4.84 -1.82 -17.50
CA GLU A 253 -5.16 -3.25 -17.52
C GLU A 253 -3.92 -4.12 -17.73
N GLY A 254 -3.92 -5.28 -17.07
CA GLY A 254 -2.87 -6.27 -17.11
C GLY A 254 -3.24 -7.49 -16.24
N PRO A 255 -2.27 -8.38 -15.96
CA PRO A 255 -2.53 -9.63 -15.24
C PRO A 255 -2.87 -9.41 -13.75
N VAL A 256 -2.50 -8.26 -13.18
CA VAL A 256 -2.75 -7.95 -11.77
C VAL A 256 -4.01 -7.12 -11.63
N LYS A 257 -4.89 -7.51 -10.71
CA LYS A 257 -6.13 -6.79 -10.38
C LYS A 257 -6.18 -6.53 -8.88
N VAL A 258 -6.93 -5.50 -8.48
CA VAL A 258 -7.32 -5.35 -7.08
C VAL A 258 -8.26 -6.49 -6.72
N GLU A 259 -7.88 -7.30 -5.73
CA GLU A 259 -8.63 -8.46 -5.27
C GLU A 259 -9.36 -8.15 -3.97
N CYS A 260 -10.69 -8.20 -4.00
CA CYS A 260 -11.52 -8.13 -2.79
C CYS A 260 -11.95 -9.56 -2.41
N ARG A 261 -11.39 -10.05 -1.30
CA ARG A 261 -11.61 -11.41 -0.80
C ARG A 261 -12.54 -11.37 0.40
N VAL A 262 -13.49 -12.30 0.45
CA VAL A 262 -14.38 -12.50 1.60
C VAL A 262 -14.23 -13.96 2.04
N PRO A 263 -13.71 -14.24 3.25
CA PRO A 263 -13.65 -15.60 3.78
C PRO A 263 -15.07 -16.05 4.12
N MET A 264 -15.67 -16.82 3.23
CA MET A 264 -17.06 -17.25 3.37
C MET A 264 -17.14 -18.62 4.04
N LEU A 265 -17.92 -18.73 5.11
CA LEU A 265 -18.31 -20.01 5.67
C LEU A 265 -19.48 -20.59 4.86
N PRO A 266 -19.43 -21.88 4.47
CA PRO A 266 -20.54 -22.53 3.76
C PRO A 266 -21.86 -22.38 4.53
N PHE A 267 -22.95 -22.15 3.79
CA PHE A 267 -24.32 -21.98 4.33
C PHE A 267 -24.52 -20.79 5.31
N SER A 268 -23.57 -19.87 5.41
CA SER A 268 -23.76 -18.64 6.19
C SER A 268 -24.76 -17.67 5.53
N ARG A 269 -25.44 -16.86 6.35
CA ARG A 269 -26.24 -15.71 5.92
C ARG A 269 -25.42 -14.73 5.07
N GLU A 270 -24.11 -14.73 5.26
CA GLU A 270 -23.17 -13.83 4.60
C GLU A 270 -23.14 -14.08 3.09
N VAL A 271 -23.44 -15.30 2.63
CA VAL A 271 -23.49 -15.64 1.19
C VAL A 271 -24.53 -14.78 0.48
N ARG A 272 -25.77 -14.78 1.01
CA ARG A 272 -26.87 -13.97 0.46
C ARG A 272 -26.60 -12.48 0.62
N ARG A 273 -26.00 -12.09 1.74
CA ARG A 273 -25.67 -10.69 2.02
C ARG A 273 -24.63 -10.14 1.04
N LEU A 274 -23.61 -10.93 0.70
CA LEU A 274 -22.59 -10.52 -0.27
C LEU A 274 -23.18 -10.36 -1.67
N GLU A 275 -24.05 -11.27 -2.10
CA GLU A 275 -24.76 -11.14 -3.39
C GLU A 275 -25.60 -9.87 -3.44
N TRP A 276 -26.38 -9.60 -2.40
CA TRP A 276 -27.16 -8.37 -2.29
C TRP A 276 -26.26 -7.12 -2.31
N LEU A 277 -25.17 -7.11 -1.53
CA LEU A 277 -24.23 -5.99 -1.49
C LEU A 277 -23.62 -5.69 -2.87
N LYS A 278 -23.21 -6.72 -3.62
CA LYS A 278 -22.63 -6.55 -4.97
C LYS A 278 -23.65 -5.95 -5.96
N ARG A 279 -24.89 -6.43 -5.93
CA ARG A 279 -25.97 -5.88 -6.79
C ARG A 279 -26.26 -4.43 -6.42
N SER A 280 -26.49 -4.16 -5.14
CA SER A 280 -26.76 -2.80 -4.64
C SER A 280 -25.60 -1.85 -4.91
N LEU A 281 -24.36 -2.33 -4.84
CA LEU A 281 -23.19 -1.52 -5.18
C LEU A 281 -23.15 -1.14 -6.65
N THR A 282 -23.57 -2.04 -7.55
CA THR A 282 -23.62 -1.73 -8.98
C THR A 282 -24.64 -0.62 -9.25
N VAL A 283 -25.83 -0.71 -8.65
CA VAL A 283 -26.85 0.34 -8.70
C VAL A 283 -26.32 1.68 -8.17
N TYR A 284 -25.66 1.62 -7.03
CA TYR A 284 -25.06 2.80 -6.42
C TYR A 284 -24.06 3.48 -7.36
N ARG A 285 -23.16 2.72 -8.00
CA ARG A 285 -22.17 3.25 -8.96
C ARG A 285 -22.82 3.85 -10.21
N LEU A 286 -23.95 3.31 -10.67
CA LEU A 286 -24.71 3.84 -11.81
C LEU A 286 -25.37 5.18 -11.51
N ALA A 287 -25.93 5.32 -10.31
CA ALA A 287 -26.56 6.57 -9.88
C ALA A 287 -25.55 7.62 -9.40
N PHE A 288 -24.30 7.21 -9.16
CA PHE A 288 -23.26 8.10 -8.65
C PHE A 288 -22.95 9.22 -9.64
N GLY A 289 -22.98 10.46 -9.17
CA GLY A 289 -22.73 11.65 -10.01
C GLY A 289 -23.92 12.11 -10.86
N GLN A 290 -25.09 11.47 -10.76
CA GLN A 290 -26.29 11.86 -11.51
C GLN A 290 -27.09 12.96 -10.77
N PRO A 291 -27.70 13.92 -11.50
CA PRO A 291 -28.67 14.83 -10.89
C PRO A 291 -29.89 14.04 -10.40
N ARG A 292 -30.35 14.33 -9.17
CA ARG A 292 -31.43 13.58 -8.46
C ARG A 292 -31.12 12.10 -8.25
N GLN A 293 -29.96 11.85 -7.64
CA GLN A 293 -29.47 10.51 -7.31
C GLN A 293 -30.50 9.63 -6.56
N GLU A 294 -31.26 10.19 -5.62
CA GLU A 294 -32.26 9.45 -4.84
C GLU A 294 -33.37 8.88 -5.72
N ASP A 295 -33.98 9.71 -6.59
CA ASP A 295 -35.02 9.31 -7.53
C ASP A 295 -34.54 8.19 -8.48
N LEU A 296 -33.29 8.30 -8.96
CA LEU A 296 -32.69 7.29 -9.85
C LEU A 296 -32.40 5.98 -9.11
N LEU A 297 -31.94 6.05 -7.87
CA LEU A 297 -31.74 4.86 -7.03
C LEU A 297 -33.08 4.15 -6.77
N GLU A 298 -34.14 4.88 -6.44
CA GLU A 298 -35.48 4.30 -6.27
C GLU A 298 -35.98 3.63 -7.55
N TYR A 299 -35.82 4.28 -8.70
CA TYR A 299 -36.18 3.72 -10.00
C TYR A 299 -35.38 2.46 -10.34
N LEU A 300 -34.06 2.48 -10.21
CA LEU A 300 -33.20 1.32 -10.49
C LEU A 300 -33.46 0.16 -9.51
N HIS A 301 -33.75 0.45 -8.24
CA HIS A 301 -34.16 -0.57 -7.28
C HIS A 301 -35.48 -1.24 -7.66
N SER A 302 -36.43 -0.48 -8.21
CA SER A 302 -37.70 -1.03 -8.71
C SER A 302 -37.50 -2.00 -9.89
N LEU A 303 -36.53 -1.71 -10.77
CA LEU A 303 -36.18 -2.56 -11.92
C LEU A 303 -35.44 -3.83 -11.52
N ILE A 304 -34.58 -3.78 -10.51
CA ILE A 304 -33.77 -4.94 -10.06
C ILE A 304 -34.54 -5.90 -9.16
N GLY A 305 -35.67 -5.44 -8.59
CA GLY A 305 -36.68 -6.32 -8.01
C GLY A 305 -37.20 -7.35 -9.01
N THR A 306 -37.15 -7.05 -10.31
CA THR A 306 -37.37 -8.00 -11.41
C THR A 306 -36.02 -8.47 -11.97
N ALA A 307 -35.84 -9.77 -12.17
CA ALA A 307 -34.55 -10.37 -12.51
C ALA A 307 -33.92 -9.79 -13.80
N MET A 308 -32.98 -8.84 -13.68
CA MET A 308 -32.15 -8.37 -14.79
C MET A 308 -31.02 -9.36 -15.09
N ALA A 309 -30.73 -9.56 -16.38
CA ALA A 309 -29.63 -10.39 -16.84
C ALA A 309 -28.29 -9.64 -16.71
N ALA A 310 -27.19 -10.39 -16.60
CA ALA A 310 -25.84 -9.81 -16.48
C ALA A 310 -25.41 -8.99 -17.72
N GLU A 311 -26.03 -9.25 -18.88
CA GLU A 311 -25.79 -8.53 -20.13
C GLU A 311 -26.35 -7.10 -20.08
N ASP A 312 -27.50 -6.88 -19.44
CA ASP A 312 -28.13 -5.54 -19.30
C ASP A 312 -27.31 -4.58 -18.41
N LEU A 313 -26.47 -5.14 -17.51
CA LEU A 313 -25.59 -4.37 -16.63
C LEU A 313 -24.34 -3.84 -17.34
N ALA A 314 -23.92 -4.45 -18.45
CA ALA A 314 -22.76 -4.02 -19.22
C ALA A 314 -23.04 -2.72 -20.00
N ASP A 315 -24.29 -2.51 -20.41
CA ASP A 315 -24.73 -1.31 -21.14
C ASP A 315 -24.96 -0.10 -20.22
N LEU A 316 -25.18 -0.35 -18.93
CA LEU A 316 -25.39 0.71 -17.94
C LEU A 316 -24.08 1.26 -17.37
N GLN A 317 -22.97 0.52 -17.45
CA GLN A 317 -21.68 0.99 -16.91
C GLN A 317 -21.32 2.38 -17.45
N ILE A 318 -21.06 3.31 -16.53
CA ILE A 318 -20.50 4.62 -16.87
C ILE A 318 -19.12 4.39 -17.51
N ARG A 319 -19.07 4.51 -18.84
CA ARG A 319 -17.82 4.50 -19.59
C ARG A 319 -17.21 5.89 -19.46
N LEU A 320 -16.18 6.00 -18.64
CA LEU A 320 -15.42 7.23 -18.44
C LEU A 320 -14.38 7.51 -19.55
N GLN A 321 -14.41 6.73 -20.62
CA GLN A 321 -13.70 7.04 -21.85
C GLN A 321 -14.56 8.03 -22.66
N PRO A 322 -13.97 9.12 -23.21
CA PRO A 322 -14.71 10.05 -24.06
C PRO A 322 -15.27 9.39 -25.32
#